data_AF-A0A4S1ZQZ5-F1
#
_entry.id   AF-A0A4S1ZQZ5-F1
#
_cell.length_a   1.000
_cell.length_b   1.000
_cell.length_c   1.000
_cell.angle_alpha   90.00
_cell.angle_beta   90.00
_cell.angle_gamma   90.00
#
_symmetry.space_group_name_H-M   'P 1'
#
loop_
_entity.id
_entity.type
_entity.pdbx_description
1 polymer ?
#
loop_
_entity_poly.entity_id
_entity_poly.type
_entity_poly.pdbx_seq_one_letter_code
_entity_poly.pdbx_strand_id
1 'polypeptide(L)'
;MSASACHATLQQPRHRAQQRYCTRRISAQENRITHLNFKIMKLKRIIMGMAIMMAGVFSASASDSFSRDVSILPTVAQELIGKNFKANVSLIKVDKTLGHIDEYDVVLTDGTEISFDRQGNLKEVETSQSKSVPKGLVPASIARYITSSHKGQHIVSLERKRNGWDIELSNGIDIRFDKEGNFLRYDD
;
A
#
# COMPACT_ATOMS: atom_id res chain seq x y z
N MET A 1 -4.78 -7.65 72.30
CA MET A 1 -5.73 -7.01 71.36
C MET A 1 -4.95 -6.19 70.34
N SER A 2 -5.13 -6.51 69.05
CA SER A 2 -5.09 -5.64 67.85
C SER A 2 -3.86 -4.74 67.62
N ALA A 3 -2.93 -5.09 66.72
CA ALA A 3 -2.93 -4.86 65.26
C ALA A 3 -2.88 -3.37 64.84
N SER A 4 -1.80 -2.97 64.16
CA SER A 4 -1.90 -2.49 62.77
C SER A 4 -0.51 -2.27 62.16
N ALA A 5 -0.36 -2.73 60.93
CA ALA A 5 0.89 -2.83 60.18
C ALA A 5 1.33 -1.49 59.57
N CYS A 6 2.58 -1.10 59.79
CA CYS A 6 3.28 -0.10 58.98
C CYS A 6 4.39 -0.81 58.19
N HIS A 7 4.03 -1.37 57.04
CA HIS A 7 4.99 -1.90 56.07
C HIS A 7 5.20 -0.84 54.98
N ALA A 8 6.09 0.12 55.23
CA ALA A 8 6.55 1.07 54.23
C ALA A 8 7.60 0.39 53.34
N THR A 9 7.13 -0.20 52.24
CA THR A 9 8.00 -0.79 51.22
C THR A 9 8.74 0.31 50.45
N LEU A 10 10.04 0.43 50.70
CA LEU A 10 11.01 1.18 49.91
C LEU A 10 11.13 0.58 48.50
N GLN A 11 10.34 1.05 47.54
CA GLN A 11 10.50 0.68 46.13
C GLN A 11 11.60 1.54 45.47
N GLN A 12 12.73 0.90 45.14
CA GLN A 12 13.96 1.52 44.66
C GLN A 12 13.83 2.25 43.28
N PRO A 13 14.54 3.38 43.07
CA PRO A 13 14.52 4.17 41.82
C PRO A 13 15.21 3.51 40.61
N ARG A 14 15.97 2.43 40.80
CA ARG A 14 16.70 1.73 39.72
C ARG A 14 15.78 1.01 38.71
N HIS A 15 14.62 0.52 39.17
CA HIS A 15 13.65 -0.15 38.30
C HIS A 15 12.98 0.77 37.27
N ARG A 16 12.75 2.04 37.60
CA ARG A 16 12.13 3.00 36.65
C ARG A 16 13.08 3.40 35.52
N ALA A 17 14.38 3.44 35.77
CA ALA A 17 15.39 3.75 34.75
C ALA A 17 15.57 2.58 33.76
N GLN A 18 15.60 1.33 34.26
CA GLN A 18 15.65 0.13 33.42
C GLN A 18 14.39 -0.06 32.57
N GLN A 19 13.20 0.22 33.13
CA GLN A 19 11.95 0.16 32.35
C GLN A 19 11.93 1.16 31.20
N ARG A 20 12.38 2.41 31.41
CA ARG A 20 12.46 3.42 30.34
C ARG A 20 13.52 3.09 29.28
N TYR A 21 14.59 2.40 29.67
CA TYR A 21 15.63 1.94 28.74
C TYR A 21 15.12 0.78 27.86
N CYS A 22 14.42 -0.20 28.45
CA CYS A 22 13.79 -1.30 27.72
C CYS A 22 12.68 -0.80 26.78
N THR A 23 11.80 0.09 27.22
CA THR A 23 10.72 0.61 26.36
C THR A 23 11.24 1.45 25.19
N ARG A 24 12.31 2.27 25.39
CA ARG A 24 12.94 3.00 24.27
C ARG A 24 13.59 2.07 23.24
N ARG A 25 14.27 1.00 23.68
CA ARG A 25 14.87 0.02 22.76
C ARG A 25 13.82 -0.82 22.02
N ILE A 26 12.69 -1.13 22.66
CA ILE A 26 11.56 -1.84 22.03
C ILE A 26 10.89 -0.90 21.00
N SER A 27 10.59 0.35 21.35
CA SER A 27 10.02 1.32 20.39
C SER A 27 10.95 1.64 19.21
N ALA A 28 12.27 1.63 19.41
CA ALA A 28 13.25 1.82 18.33
C ALA A 28 13.44 0.57 17.46
N GLN A 29 13.11 -0.63 17.96
CA GLN A 29 13.09 -1.88 17.19
C GLN A 29 11.75 -2.06 16.44
N GLU A 30 10.62 -1.70 17.05
CA GLU A 30 9.31 -1.65 16.38
C GLU A 30 9.28 -0.67 15.22
N ASN A 31 9.77 0.57 15.41
CA ASN A 31 9.88 1.57 14.33
C ASN A 31 10.85 1.15 13.21
N ARG A 32 11.80 0.26 13.50
CA ARG A 32 12.67 -0.33 12.47
C ARG A 32 11.94 -1.42 11.68
N ILE A 33 11.03 -2.16 12.30
CA ILE A 33 10.23 -3.21 11.65
C ILE A 33 9.14 -2.59 10.76
N THR A 34 8.48 -1.50 11.19
CA THR A 34 7.48 -0.78 10.37
C THR A 34 8.13 -0.12 9.14
N HIS A 35 9.24 0.59 9.36
CA HIS A 35 10.05 1.15 8.28
C HIS A 35 10.65 0.06 7.36
N LEU A 36 10.90 -1.15 7.85
CA LEU A 36 11.28 -2.30 7.02
C LEU A 36 10.11 -2.77 6.15
N ASN A 37 8.89 -2.86 6.67
CA ASN A 37 7.71 -3.30 5.92
C ASN A 37 7.26 -2.30 4.85
N PHE A 38 7.31 -0.99 5.15
CA PHE A 38 7.11 0.08 4.17
C PHE A 38 8.13 0.00 3.02
N LYS A 39 9.40 -0.25 3.35
CA LYS A 39 10.43 -0.55 2.35
C LYS A 39 10.18 -1.87 1.62
N ILE A 40 9.66 -2.91 2.27
CA ILE A 40 9.41 -4.22 1.65
C ILE A 40 8.24 -4.17 0.66
N MET A 41 7.21 -3.36 0.91
CA MET A 41 6.12 -3.14 -0.06
C MET A 41 6.57 -2.25 -1.24
N LYS A 42 7.33 -1.17 -0.99
CA LYS A 42 8.02 -0.42 -2.07
C LYS A 42 9.07 -1.27 -2.80
N LEU A 43 9.68 -2.26 -2.13
CA LEU A 43 10.65 -3.21 -2.70
C LEU A 43 9.96 -4.30 -3.51
N LYS A 44 8.75 -4.75 -3.15
CA LYS A 44 7.91 -5.64 -3.98
C LYS A 44 7.67 -5.01 -5.36
N ARG A 45 7.52 -3.68 -5.38
CA ARG A 45 7.33 -2.87 -6.58
C ARG A 45 8.65 -2.59 -7.33
N ILE A 46 9.79 -2.53 -6.64
CA ILE A 46 11.14 -2.45 -7.25
C ILE A 46 11.64 -3.82 -7.79
N ILE A 47 11.30 -4.95 -7.16
CA ILE A 47 11.71 -6.31 -7.60
C ILE A 47 11.11 -6.64 -8.98
N MET A 48 9.90 -6.15 -9.26
CA MET A 48 9.27 -6.17 -10.59
C MET A 48 10.14 -5.50 -11.67
N GLY A 49 10.96 -4.50 -11.30
CA GLY A 49 11.88 -3.80 -12.20
C GLY A 49 13.25 -4.47 -12.42
N MET A 50 13.65 -5.45 -11.60
CA MET A 50 14.99 -6.08 -11.68
C MET A 50 14.98 -7.53 -12.20
N ALA A 51 13.83 -8.21 -12.24
CA ALA A 51 13.71 -9.59 -12.68
C ALA A 51 13.83 -9.80 -14.21
N ILE A 52 14.00 -8.74 -15.00
CA ILE A 52 14.11 -8.80 -16.47
C ILE A 52 15.53 -9.16 -16.95
N MET A 53 16.54 -9.30 -16.06
CA MET A 53 17.96 -9.43 -16.48
C MET A 53 18.72 -10.73 -16.19
N MET A 54 18.15 -11.78 -15.58
CA MET A 54 18.89 -13.06 -15.44
C MET A 54 18.04 -14.30 -15.73
N ALA A 55 18.35 -14.93 -16.86
CA ALA A 55 17.85 -16.24 -17.27
C ALA A 55 18.47 -17.37 -16.42
N GLY A 56 17.68 -18.41 -16.12
CA GLY A 56 18.19 -19.65 -15.52
C GLY A 56 17.11 -20.62 -15.02
N VAL A 57 16.59 -21.42 -15.94
CA VAL A 57 15.81 -22.69 -15.82
C VAL A 57 15.58 -23.28 -14.41
N PHE A 58 14.30 -23.39 -14.01
CA PHE A 58 13.70 -24.53 -13.27
C PHE A 58 12.19 -24.59 -13.56
N SER A 59 11.69 -25.76 -13.96
CA SER A 59 10.31 -25.96 -14.41
C SER A 59 9.32 -26.13 -13.26
N ALA A 60 8.58 -25.07 -12.99
CA ALA A 60 7.14 -25.06 -12.72
C ALA A 60 6.65 -23.74 -13.31
N SER A 61 6.11 -23.76 -14.54
CA SER A 61 5.88 -22.55 -15.32
C SER A 61 4.66 -21.76 -14.83
N ALA A 62 4.81 -21.08 -13.70
CA ALA A 62 4.14 -19.81 -13.44
C ALA A 62 5.01 -18.71 -14.07
N SER A 63 5.06 -18.68 -15.40
CA SER A 63 5.73 -17.59 -16.12
C SER A 63 4.75 -16.44 -16.26
N ASP A 64 4.96 -15.39 -15.49
CA ASP A 64 4.30 -14.09 -15.73
C ASP A 64 4.54 -13.70 -17.20
N SER A 65 3.49 -13.21 -17.85
CA SER A 65 3.57 -12.82 -19.26
C SER A 65 3.42 -11.32 -19.42
N PHE A 66 4.25 -10.74 -20.29
CA PHE A 66 4.23 -9.31 -20.60
C PHE A 66 3.63 -9.07 -21.98
N SER A 67 2.87 -8.00 -22.12
CA SER A 67 2.24 -7.59 -23.37
C SER A 67 2.17 -6.07 -23.47
N ARG A 68 1.94 -5.57 -24.69
CA ARG A 68 1.55 -4.18 -24.95
C ARG A 68 0.16 -4.09 -25.59
N ASP A 69 -0.45 -5.24 -25.82
CA ASP A 69 -1.77 -5.35 -26.43
C ASP A 69 -2.84 -5.14 -25.36
N VAL A 70 -3.53 -3.99 -25.43
CA VAL A 70 -4.61 -3.61 -24.51
C VAL A 70 -5.80 -4.57 -24.59
N SER A 71 -5.98 -5.27 -25.71
CA SER A 71 -7.11 -6.17 -25.91
C SER A 71 -7.09 -7.40 -24.99
N ILE A 72 -5.95 -7.72 -24.37
CA ILE A 72 -5.84 -8.82 -23.41
C ILE A 72 -6.47 -8.49 -22.05
N LEU A 73 -6.66 -7.19 -21.76
CA LEU A 73 -7.29 -6.76 -20.51
C LEU A 73 -8.79 -7.04 -20.56
N PRO A 74 -9.44 -7.37 -19.43
CA PRO A 74 -10.90 -7.43 -19.38
C PRO A 74 -11.51 -6.08 -19.79
N THR A 75 -12.67 -6.11 -20.46
CA THR A 75 -13.35 -4.89 -20.96
C THR A 75 -13.53 -3.83 -19.89
N VAL A 76 -13.84 -4.24 -18.65
CA VAL A 76 -13.99 -3.34 -17.49
C VAL A 76 -12.71 -2.53 -17.23
N ALA A 77 -11.54 -3.16 -17.32
CA ALA A 77 -10.26 -2.49 -17.13
C ALA A 77 -9.95 -1.53 -18.29
N GLN A 78 -10.24 -1.94 -19.53
CA GLN A 78 -10.05 -1.08 -20.71
C GLN A 78 -10.89 0.20 -20.61
N GLU A 79 -12.16 0.08 -20.24
CA GLU A 79 -13.07 1.22 -20.03
C GLU A 79 -12.60 2.12 -18.90
N LEU A 80 -12.17 1.55 -17.78
CA LEU A 80 -11.66 2.32 -16.64
C LEU A 80 -10.43 3.13 -17.04
N ILE A 81 -9.47 2.52 -17.76
CA ILE A 81 -8.27 3.19 -18.23
C ILE A 81 -8.67 4.35 -19.16
N GLY A 82 -9.45 4.06 -20.20
CA GLY A 82 -9.84 5.06 -21.20
C GLY A 82 -10.66 6.21 -20.64
N LYS A 83 -11.46 5.97 -19.59
CA LYS A 83 -12.28 7.00 -18.95
C LYS A 83 -11.49 7.91 -18.01
N ASN A 84 -10.51 7.36 -17.28
CA ASN A 84 -9.87 8.08 -16.16
C ASN A 84 -8.45 8.57 -16.48
N PHE A 85 -7.78 8.00 -17.48
CA PHE A 85 -6.39 8.29 -17.79
C PHE A 85 -6.24 8.73 -19.25
N LYS A 86 -5.41 9.75 -19.46
CA LYS A 86 -5.08 10.27 -20.80
C LYS A 86 -3.82 9.63 -21.40
N ALA A 87 -3.01 9.00 -20.54
CA ALA A 87 -1.77 8.35 -20.94
C ALA A 87 -2.06 7.01 -21.63
N ASN A 88 -1.21 6.63 -22.57
CA ASN A 88 -1.35 5.36 -23.26
C ASN A 88 -0.80 4.22 -22.41
N VAL A 89 -1.25 3.00 -22.67
CA VAL A 89 -0.67 1.79 -22.07
C VAL A 89 0.73 1.56 -22.65
N SER A 90 1.71 1.40 -21.75
CA SER A 90 3.12 1.13 -22.10
C SER A 90 3.44 -0.36 -21.98
N LEU A 91 3.01 -0.98 -20.88
CA LEU A 91 3.27 -2.38 -20.56
C LEU A 91 2.11 -2.95 -19.76
N ILE A 92 1.79 -4.22 -20.00
CA ILE A 92 0.86 -5.01 -19.23
C ILE A 92 1.63 -6.25 -18.77
N LYS A 93 1.61 -6.54 -17.46
CA LYS A 93 2.04 -7.81 -16.89
C LYS A 93 0.79 -8.59 -16.47
N VAL A 94 0.79 -9.88 -16.78
CA VAL A 94 -0.27 -10.81 -16.39
C VAL A 94 0.33 -11.78 -15.39
N ASP A 95 -0.08 -11.63 -14.14
CA ASP A 95 0.39 -12.46 -13.02
C ASP A 95 -0.47 -13.71 -12.94
N LYS A 96 0.20 -14.86 -12.86
CA LYS A 96 -0.46 -16.16 -12.88
C LYS A 96 -0.09 -16.99 -11.65
N THR A 97 -1.09 -17.36 -10.89
CA THR A 97 -0.96 -18.28 -9.76
C THR A 97 -1.54 -19.63 -10.15
N LEU A 98 -0.73 -20.70 -10.09
CA LEU A 98 -1.11 -22.07 -10.46
C LEU A 98 -1.73 -22.17 -11.87
N GLY A 99 -1.22 -21.39 -12.82
CA GLY A 99 -1.69 -21.38 -14.21
C GLY A 99 -2.97 -20.57 -14.45
N HIS A 100 -3.58 -20.00 -13.40
CA HIS A 100 -4.72 -19.11 -13.52
C HIS A 100 -4.26 -17.65 -13.40
N ILE A 101 -4.87 -16.77 -14.19
CA ILE A 101 -4.66 -15.33 -14.07
C ILE A 101 -5.18 -14.88 -12.72
N ASP A 102 -4.31 -14.24 -11.94
CA ASP A 102 -4.63 -13.66 -10.65
C ASP A 102 -4.88 -12.14 -10.79
N GLU A 103 -3.99 -11.47 -11.53
CA GLU A 103 -3.94 -10.01 -11.62
C GLU A 103 -3.36 -9.53 -12.96
N TYR A 104 -3.75 -8.32 -13.34
CA TYR A 104 -3.15 -7.57 -14.43
C TYR A 104 -2.56 -6.28 -13.89
N ASP A 105 -1.25 -6.09 -14.07
CA ASP A 105 -0.57 -4.84 -13.76
C ASP A 105 -0.30 -4.06 -15.04
N VAL A 106 -0.79 -2.83 -15.11
CA VAL A 106 -0.71 -1.96 -16.27
C VAL A 106 0.15 -0.76 -15.94
N VAL A 107 1.21 -0.55 -16.71
CA VAL A 107 2.05 0.64 -16.64
C VAL A 107 1.68 1.56 -17.80
N LEU A 108 1.31 2.80 -17.50
CA LEU A 108 1.05 3.82 -18.51
C LEU A 108 2.33 4.55 -18.90
N THR A 109 2.34 5.20 -20.06
CA THR A 109 3.48 5.96 -20.59
C THR A 109 3.94 7.11 -19.69
N ASP A 110 3.10 7.49 -18.74
CA ASP A 110 3.30 8.65 -17.88
C ASP A 110 3.76 8.27 -16.46
N GLY A 111 4.08 6.98 -16.26
CA GLY A 111 4.57 6.39 -15.02
C GLY A 111 3.47 5.92 -14.06
N THR A 112 2.20 6.07 -14.41
CA THR A 112 1.09 5.54 -13.60
C THR A 112 1.05 4.02 -13.67
N GLU A 113 0.94 3.36 -12.52
CA GLU A 113 0.75 1.92 -12.38
C GLU A 113 -0.69 1.65 -11.94
N ILE A 114 -1.35 0.68 -12.58
CA ILE A 114 -2.74 0.32 -12.30
C ILE A 114 -2.84 -1.20 -12.22
N SER A 115 -3.32 -1.70 -11.10
CA SER A 115 -3.51 -3.12 -10.87
C SER A 115 -4.99 -3.50 -10.87
N PHE A 116 -5.32 -4.57 -11.57
CA PHE A 116 -6.67 -5.10 -11.71
C PHE A 116 -6.74 -6.55 -11.27
N ASP A 117 -7.84 -6.94 -10.63
CA ASP A 117 -8.12 -8.36 -10.43
C ASP A 117 -8.34 -9.09 -11.76
N ARG A 118 -8.42 -10.43 -11.71
CA ARG A 118 -8.74 -11.28 -12.87
C ARG A 118 -9.98 -10.83 -13.66
N GLN A 119 -10.95 -10.17 -13.04
CA GLN A 119 -12.18 -9.69 -13.68
C GLN A 119 -12.04 -8.28 -14.27
N GLY A 120 -10.92 -7.60 -14.03
CA GLY A 120 -10.68 -6.23 -14.48
C GLY A 120 -11.20 -5.17 -13.50
N ASN A 121 -11.58 -5.54 -12.28
CA ASN A 121 -11.93 -4.55 -11.27
C ASN A 121 -10.66 -3.94 -10.69
N LEU A 122 -10.72 -2.63 -10.45
CA LEU A 122 -9.60 -1.88 -9.89
C LEU A 122 -9.22 -2.41 -8.51
N LYS A 123 -7.95 -2.77 -8.35
CA LYS A 123 -7.31 -3.08 -7.06
C LYS A 123 -6.46 -1.91 -6.58
N GLU A 124 -5.62 -1.35 -7.44
CA GLU A 124 -4.69 -0.29 -7.05
C GLU A 124 -4.47 0.70 -8.20
N VAL A 125 -4.33 1.97 -7.87
CA VAL A 125 -3.74 2.99 -8.75
C VAL A 125 -2.64 3.68 -8.00
N GLU A 126 -1.46 3.72 -8.61
CA GLU A 126 -0.38 4.59 -8.17
C GLU A 126 0.09 5.52 -9.28
N THR A 127 0.31 6.77 -8.90
CA THR A 127 0.80 7.81 -9.78
C THR A 127 2.17 8.30 -9.31
N SER A 128 2.92 8.92 -10.22
CA SER A 128 4.12 9.66 -9.83
C SER A 128 3.80 10.77 -8.82
N GLN A 129 4.74 11.10 -7.92
CA GLN A 129 4.53 12.09 -6.84
C GLN A 129 4.00 13.47 -7.27
N SER A 130 4.28 13.89 -8.51
CA SER A 130 3.81 15.17 -9.06
C SER A 130 2.38 15.12 -9.63
N LYS A 131 1.74 13.94 -9.64
CA LYS A 131 0.40 13.70 -10.17
C LYS A 131 -0.51 13.18 -9.07
N SER A 132 -1.80 13.16 -9.39
CA SER A 132 -2.80 12.65 -8.47
C SER A 132 -3.68 11.60 -9.14
N VAL A 133 -4.11 10.62 -8.35
CA VAL A 133 -5.14 9.66 -8.72
C VAL A 133 -6.38 10.41 -9.24
N PRO A 134 -6.95 10.02 -10.39
CA PRO A 134 -8.15 10.66 -10.92
C PRO A 134 -9.30 10.70 -9.91
N LYS A 135 -9.90 11.87 -9.70
CA LYS A 135 -10.95 12.09 -8.68
C LYS A 135 -12.15 11.15 -8.82
N GLY A 136 -12.46 10.69 -10.04
CA GLY A 136 -13.56 9.77 -10.30
C GLY A 136 -13.38 8.37 -9.70
N LEU A 137 -12.15 8.00 -9.34
CA LEU A 137 -11.83 6.72 -8.70
C LEU A 137 -11.92 6.78 -7.17
N VAL A 138 -11.84 7.98 -6.59
CA VAL A 138 -11.76 8.18 -5.15
C VAL A 138 -13.17 8.30 -4.54
N PRO A 139 -13.52 7.49 -3.52
CA PRO A 139 -14.77 7.67 -2.78
C PRO A 139 -14.93 9.09 -2.22
N ALA A 140 -16.13 9.65 -2.34
CA ALA A 140 -16.38 11.04 -1.97
C ALA A 140 -16.12 11.34 -0.47
N SER A 141 -16.34 10.37 0.42
CA SER A 141 -16.03 10.47 1.86
C SER A 141 -14.53 10.67 2.09
N ILE A 142 -13.70 9.85 1.44
CA ILE A 142 -12.24 9.93 1.50
C ILE A 142 -11.76 11.27 0.94
N ALA A 143 -12.22 11.65 -0.26
CA ALA A 143 -11.82 12.93 -0.88
C ALA A 143 -12.12 14.14 0.01
N ARG A 144 -13.27 14.14 0.71
CA ARG A 144 -13.62 15.18 1.68
C ARG A 144 -12.67 15.20 2.87
N TYR A 145 -12.39 14.03 3.46
CA TYR A 145 -11.48 13.91 4.61
C TYR A 145 -10.07 14.43 4.26
N ILE A 146 -9.52 14.03 3.11
CA ILE A 146 -8.20 14.50 2.66
C ILE A 146 -8.19 16.01 2.49
N THR A 147 -9.21 16.58 1.84
CA THR A 147 -9.30 18.03 1.60
C THR A 147 -9.40 18.82 2.91
N SER A 148 -10.11 18.31 3.92
CA SER A 148 -10.25 19.01 5.21
C SER A 148 -9.02 18.88 6.09
N SER A 149 -8.41 17.69 6.13
CA SER A 149 -7.40 17.32 7.13
C SER A 149 -5.97 17.45 6.61
N HIS A 150 -5.75 17.31 5.30
CA HIS A 150 -4.43 17.32 4.66
C HIS A 150 -4.37 18.37 3.55
N LYS A 151 -4.50 19.65 3.93
CA LYS A 151 -4.50 20.76 2.98
C LYS A 151 -3.21 20.80 2.15
N GLY A 152 -3.38 21.01 0.84
CA GLY A 152 -2.27 21.06 -0.11
C GLY A 152 -1.65 19.71 -0.46
N GLN A 153 -2.18 18.60 0.08
CA GLN A 153 -1.79 17.25 -0.32
C GLN A 153 -2.76 16.70 -1.36
N HIS A 154 -2.25 15.81 -2.20
CA HIS A 154 -3.05 15.05 -3.16
C HIS A 154 -2.80 13.56 -2.99
N ILE A 155 -3.73 12.75 -3.47
CA ILE A 155 -3.67 11.29 -3.39
C ILE A 155 -2.75 10.80 -4.51
N VAL A 156 -1.69 10.08 -4.15
CA VAL A 156 -0.73 9.49 -5.09
C VAL A 156 -0.91 8.00 -5.26
N SER A 157 -1.40 7.29 -4.23
CA SER A 157 -1.84 5.90 -4.31
C SER A 157 -3.24 5.70 -3.71
N LEU A 158 -4.03 4.85 -4.36
CA LEU A 158 -5.35 4.40 -3.94
C LEU A 158 -5.41 2.88 -4.09
N GLU A 159 -5.45 2.16 -2.98
CA GLU A 159 -5.59 0.70 -2.97
C GLU A 159 -6.92 0.28 -2.33
N ARG A 160 -7.65 -0.59 -3.03
CA ARG A 160 -8.88 -1.19 -2.56
C ARG A 160 -8.58 -2.53 -1.89
N LYS A 161 -8.80 -2.58 -0.58
CA LYS A 161 -8.68 -3.81 0.22
C LYS A 161 -10.05 -4.45 0.42
N ARG A 162 -10.06 -5.72 0.84
CA ARG A 162 -11.29 -6.43 1.22
C ARG A 162 -12.05 -5.75 2.36
N ASN A 163 -11.34 -5.03 3.24
CA ASN A 163 -11.86 -4.39 4.45
C ASN A 163 -11.89 -2.86 4.40
N GLY A 164 -11.59 -2.25 3.25
CA GLY A 164 -11.58 -0.80 3.14
C GLY A 164 -10.63 -0.28 2.07
N TRP A 165 -9.97 0.84 2.35
CA TRP A 165 -9.09 1.54 1.42
C TRP A 165 -7.80 1.95 2.11
N ASP A 166 -6.69 1.79 1.41
CA ASP A 166 -5.40 2.36 1.82
C ASP A 166 -5.06 3.50 0.84
N ILE A 167 -4.70 4.66 1.37
CA ILE A 167 -4.48 5.90 0.62
C ILE A 167 -3.09 6.44 0.97
N GLU A 168 -2.20 6.57 -0.01
CA GLU A 168 -0.93 7.30 0.14
C GLU A 168 -1.11 8.73 -0.37
N LEU A 169 -0.66 9.69 0.42
CA LEU A 169 -0.63 11.10 0.06
C LEU A 169 0.74 11.52 -0.49
N SER A 170 0.77 12.64 -1.22
CA SER A 170 1.99 13.21 -1.82
C SER A 170 3.13 13.52 -0.85
N ASN A 171 2.85 13.64 0.45
CA ASN A 171 3.86 13.80 1.49
C ASN A 171 4.31 12.46 2.12
N GLY A 172 3.88 11.32 1.57
CA GLY A 172 4.21 9.98 2.04
C GLY A 172 3.43 9.53 3.27
N ILE A 173 2.33 10.19 3.62
CA ILE A 173 1.43 9.73 4.69
C ILE A 173 0.48 8.68 4.11
N ASP A 174 0.47 7.51 4.75
CA ASP A 174 -0.47 6.43 4.46
C ASP A 174 -1.66 6.47 5.43
N ILE A 175 -2.86 6.33 4.89
CA ILE A 175 -4.11 6.46 5.63
C ILE A 175 -5.03 5.30 5.28
N ARG A 176 -5.53 4.61 6.31
CA ARG A 176 -6.51 3.54 6.14
C ARG A 176 -7.92 4.03 6.44
N PHE A 177 -8.85 3.61 5.59
CA PHE A 177 -10.29 3.87 5.72
C PHE A 177 -11.06 2.55 5.73
N ASP A 178 -12.24 2.53 6.32
CA ASP A 178 -13.18 1.41 6.18
C ASP A 178 -13.85 1.41 4.79
N LYS A 179 -14.78 0.48 4.55
CA LYS A 179 -15.45 0.33 3.24
C LYS A 179 -16.32 1.54 2.89
N GLU A 180 -16.88 2.19 3.90
CA GLU A 180 -17.72 3.37 3.81
C GLU A 180 -16.89 4.66 3.62
N GLY A 181 -15.56 4.56 3.79
CA GLY A 181 -14.61 5.65 3.63
C GLY A 181 -14.49 6.52 4.89
N ASN A 182 -14.79 5.97 6.07
CA ASN A 182 -14.49 6.60 7.35
C ASN A 182 -13.03 6.35 7.71
N PHE A 183 -12.37 7.38 8.22
CA PHE A 183 -10.99 7.28 8.69
C PHE A 183 -10.86 6.23 9.80
N LEU A 184 -9.88 5.34 9.67
CA LEU A 184 -9.53 4.36 10.70
C LEU A 184 -8.28 4.78 11.44
N ARG A 185 -7.16 4.90 10.72
CA ARG A 185 -5.84 5.21 11.28
C ARG A 185 -4.85 5.62 10.18
N TYR A 186 -3.73 6.18 10.61
CA TYR A 186 -2.53 6.26 9.78
C TYR A 186 -1.81 4.90 9.78
N ASP A 187 -1.13 4.58 8.68
CA ASP A 187 -0.22 3.43 8.61
C ASP A 187 1.21 3.90 8.88
N ASP A 188 1.96 3.15 9.71
CA ASP A 188 3.32 3.46 10.17
C ASP A 188 4.40 2.70 9.40
#